data_AF-C5NWC4-F1
#
_entry.id   AF-C5NWC4-F1
#
_cell.length_a   1.000
_cell.length_b   1.000
_cell.length_c   1.000
_cell.angle_alpha   90.00
_cell.angle_beta   90.00
_cell.angle_gamma   90.00
#
_symmetry.space_group_name_H-M   'P 1'
#
loop_
_entity.id
_entity.type
_entity.pdbx_description
1 polymer ?
#
loop_
_entity_poly.entity_id
_entity_poly.type
_entity_poly.pdbx_seq_one_letter_code
_entity_poly.pdbx_strand_id
1 'polypeptide(L)'
;MSKIRVVHYINQFFAGVGGEEQAHIAPELRTELPPISVQLQGQLGEEFEVVATVVCGDSYFNENLEKVQAELLEMIKGCEPQLFIAGPAFNAGRYGVAAGTITKAVQDELGIPAVTAMYVENPGTDMFRKEVYILETADSAAGMRKALPKLAKFAAKLAKGEEILSPKEEGYHERGIRVNFFSDKRGSERAVEMLVKKIKGEEFETEYPMPNFDRVEPNPAVKDLSKAKIALVTSGGIVPKGNPDHIESSSASKYGEYSLEGFTNLTDETHETAHGGYDPVYANEDADRVLPVDVMREFVKEGKVGSLHEKFYTTVGNGTAVASAVGFAKEYAQKLVADGVDAVILTST
;
A
#
# COMPACT_ATOMS: atom_id res chain seq x y z
N MET A 1 -20.41 -34.40 9.32
CA MET A 1 -20.36 -33.15 8.54
C MET A 1 -19.39 -33.36 7.39
N SER A 2 -19.60 -32.76 6.22
CA SER A 2 -18.61 -32.78 5.13
C SER A 2 -17.36 -32.02 5.59
N LYS A 3 -16.17 -32.53 5.25
CA LYS A 3 -14.90 -31.85 5.55
C LYS A 3 -14.82 -30.53 4.79
N ILE A 4 -14.16 -29.53 5.39
CA ILE A 4 -13.87 -28.26 4.73
C ILE A 4 -12.82 -28.52 3.66
N ARG A 5 -13.15 -28.23 2.39
CA ARG A 5 -12.26 -28.42 1.25
C ARG A 5 -11.19 -27.33 1.20
N VAL A 6 -9.93 -27.73 1.17
CA VAL A 6 -8.76 -26.84 1.18
C VAL A 6 -7.98 -27.00 -0.12
N VAL A 7 -7.63 -25.90 -0.75
CA VAL A 7 -6.63 -25.88 -1.84
C VAL A 7 -5.36 -25.20 -1.32
N HIS A 8 -4.22 -25.85 -1.57
CA HIS A 8 -2.91 -25.38 -1.16
C HIS A 8 -2.11 -24.88 -2.37
N TYR A 9 -1.55 -23.68 -2.31
CA TYR A 9 -0.66 -23.15 -3.35
C TYR A 9 0.79 -23.15 -2.89
N ILE A 10 1.67 -23.74 -3.71
CA ILE A 10 3.11 -23.76 -3.47
C ILE A 10 3.94 -23.52 -4.75
N ASN A 11 5.21 -23.13 -4.58
CA ASN A 11 6.11 -23.03 -5.71
C ASN A 11 6.74 -24.38 -6.10
N GLN A 12 7.51 -24.38 -7.18
CA GLN A 12 8.24 -25.54 -7.71
C GLN A 12 9.15 -26.21 -6.67
N PHE A 13 9.78 -25.42 -5.80
CA PHE A 13 10.73 -25.93 -4.80
C PHE A 13 10.02 -26.74 -3.73
N PHE A 14 8.97 -26.17 -3.12
CA PHE A 14 8.19 -26.87 -2.10
C PHE A 14 7.34 -28.01 -2.68
N ALA A 15 7.05 -27.98 -3.98
CA ALA A 15 6.43 -29.08 -4.71
C ALA A 15 7.40 -30.24 -5.01
N GLY A 16 8.69 -30.09 -4.72
CA GLY A 16 9.72 -31.10 -4.98
C GLY A 16 10.09 -31.24 -6.47
N VAL A 17 9.81 -30.22 -7.29
CA VAL A 17 10.11 -30.23 -8.74
C VAL A 17 11.57 -29.85 -9.01
N GLY A 18 12.08 -28.85 -8.30
CA GLY A 18 13.43 -28.34 -8.47
C GLY A 18 13.60 -26.95 -7.88
N GLY A 19 14.81 -26.40 -7.95
CA GLY A 19 15.12 -25.05 -7.49
C GLY A 19 14.87 -23.98 -8.56
N GLU A 20 15.87 -23.13 -8.76
CA GLU A 20 15.84 -22.02 -9.72
C GLU A 20 15.71 -22.52 -11.16
N GLU A 21 16.33 -23.66 -11.47
CA GLU A 21 16.31 -24.27 -12.79
C GLU A 21 14.91 -24.71 -13.24
N GLN A 22 13.98 -24.89 -12.30
CA GLN A 22 12.57 -25.23 -12.57
C GLN A 22 11.62 -24.06 -12.28
N ALA A 23 12.12 -22.84 -12.06
CA ALA A 23 11.27 -21.68 -11.74
C ALA A 23 10.37 -21.22 -12.91
N HIS A 24 10.53 -21.80 -14.09
CA HIS A 24 9.80 -21.47 -15.32
C HIS A 24 8.65 -22.42 -15.64
N ILE A 25 8.34 -23.37 -14.75
CA ILE A 25 7.24 -24.32 -14.99
C ILE A 25 5.89 -23.61 -14.98
N ALA A 26 5.02 -24.01 -15.91
CA ALA A 26 3.65 -23.53 -15.98
C ALA A 26 2.83 -24.01 -14.76
N PRO A 27 1.69 -23.37 -14.47
CA PRO A 27 0.83 -23.80 -13.39
C PRO A 27 0.28 -25.20 -13.61
N GLU A 28 0.21 -25.99 -12.55
CA GLU A 28 -0.39 -27.32 -12.59
C GLU A 28 -1.16 -27.62 -11.31
N LEU A 29 -2.22 -28.42 -11.47
CA LEU A 29 -3.03 -28.92 -10.36
C LEU A 29 -2.63 -30.36 -10.04
N ARG A 30 -2.29 -30.63 -8.79
CA ARG A 30 -1.93 -31.96 -8.30
C ARG A 30 -2.95 -32.44 -7.27
N THR A 31 -3.61 -33.55 -7.57
CA THR A 31 -4.44 -34.29 -6.60
C THR A 31 -3.60 -35.22 -5.73
N GLU A 32 -2.46 -35.69 -6.25
CA GLU A 32 -1.43 -36.32 -5.42
C GLU A 32 -0.64 -35.24 -4.68
N LEU A 33 -0.84 -35.16 -3.38
CA LEU A 33 -0.34 -34.06 -2.55
C LEU A 33 1.19 -34.10 -2.43
N PRO A 34 1.89 -32.99 -2.75
CA PRO A 34 3.32 -32.86 -2.47
C PRO A 34 3.63 -32.99 -0.97
N PRO A 35 4.88 -33.30 -0.57
CA PRO A 35 5.23 -33.59 0.82
C PRO A 35 4.80 -32.51 1.83
N ILE A 36 4.93 -31.23 1.45
CA ILE A 36 4.49 -30.12 2.31
C ILE A 36 2.96 -30.05 2.47
N SER A 37 2.21 -30.37 1.42
CA SER A 37 0.74 -30.42 1.45
C SER A 37 0.23 -31.59 2.29
N VAL A 38 0.93 -32.73 2.27
CA VAL A 38 0.65 -33.85 3.17
C VAL A 38 0.92 -33.45 4.62
N GLN A 39 2.01 -32.74 4.90
CA GLN A 39 2.29 -32.22 6.23
C GLN A 39 1.22 -31.22 6.67
N LEU A 40 0.78 -30.32 5.78
CA LEU A 40 -0.29 -29.36 6.04
C LEU A 40 -1.61 -30.07 6.37
N GLN A 41 -2.00 -31.08 5.59
CA GLN A 41 -3.16 -31.93 5.88
C GLN A 41 -3.10 -32.53 7.30
N GLY A 42 -1.92 -33.01 7.71
CA GLY A 42 -1.72 -33.54 9.07
C GLY A 42 -1.88 -32.49 10.16
N GLN A 43 -1.57 -31.22 9.90
CA GLN A 43 -1.74 -30.12 10.86
C GLN A 43 -3.18 -29.59 10.93
N LEU A 44 -3.94 -29.68 9.84
CA LEU A 44 -5.34 -29.21 9.79
C LEU A 44 -6.32 -30.16 10.50
N GLY A 45 -5.94 -31.42 10.72
CA GLY A 45 -6.77 -32.42 11.39
C GLY A 45 -7.87 -33.00 10.51
N GLU A 46 -8.85 -33.66 11.11
CA GLU A 46 -9.86 -34.46 10.38
C GLU A 46 -11.04 -33.66 9.81
N GLU A 47 -11.25 -32.44 10.31
CA GLU A 47 -12.34 -31.55 9.87
C GLU A 47 -12.07 -30.91 8.49
N PHE A 48 -10.82 -30.99 8.03
CA PHE A 48 -10.35 -30.37 6.78
C PHE A 48 -9.78 -31.43 5.85
N GLU A 49 -9.87 -31.15 4.55
CA GLU A 49 -9.31 -31.99 3.51
C GLU A 49 -8.60 -31.14 2.46
N VAL A 50 -7.30 -31.33 2.30
CA VAL A 50 -6.52 -30.74 1.21
C VAL A 50 -6.84 -31.53 -0.06
N VAL A 51 -7.80 -31.03 -0.84
CA VAL A 51 -8.33 -31.73 -2.02
C VAL A 51 -7.41 -31.63 -3.24
N ALA A 52 -6.60 -30.57 -3.30
CA ALA A 52 -5.61 -30.38 -4.35
C ALA A 52 -4.50 -29.42 -3.91
N THR A 53 -3.35 -29.55 -4.56
CA THR A 53 -2.25 -28.59 -4.49
C THR A 53 -2.01 -27.99 -5.87
N VAL A 54 -2.00 -26.67 -5.92
CA VAL A 54 -1.62 -25.91 -7.11
C VAL A 54 -0.14 -25.59 -7.02
N VAL A 55 0.59 -25.86 -8.09
CA VAL A 55 2.03 -25.60 -8.20
C VAL A 55 2.28 -24.64 -9.35
N CYS A 56 3.10 -23.60 -9.14
CA CYS A 56 3.54 -22.71 -10.21
C CYS A 56 5.01 -22.33 -10.01
N GLY A 57 5.76 -22.22 -11.10
CA GLY A 57 7.13 -21.72 -11.07
C GLY A 57 7.17 -20.23 -10.71
N ASP A 58 8.08 -19.85 -9.83
CA ASP A 58 8.22 -18.46 -9.37
C ASP A 58 8.43 -17.45 -10.51
N SER A 59 9.32 -17.75 -11.48
CA SER A 59 9.58 -16.88 -12.62
C SER A 59 8.40 -16.87 -13.58
N TYR A 60 7.79 -18.04 -13.85
CA TYR A 60 6.63 -18.13 -14.73
C TYR A 60 5.47 -17.25 -14.26
N PHE A 61 5.17 -17.29 -12.96
CA PHE A 61 4.11 -16.47 -12.36
C PHE A 61 4.40 -14.97 -12.56
N ASN A 62 5.61 -14.54 -12.20
CA ASN A 62 5.96 -13.12 -12.21
C ASN A 62 6.09 -12.53 -13.63
N GLU A 63 6.42 -13.37 -14.63
CA GLU A 63 6.52 -12.95 -16.04
C GLU A 63 5.16 -12.93 -16.77
N ASN A 64 4.13 -13.60 -16.24
CA ASN A 64 2.84 -13.81 -16.93
C ASN A 64 1.63 -13.54 -16.02
N LEU A 65 1.75 -12.56 -15.12
CA LEU A 65 0.87 -12.37 -13.96
C LEU A 65 -0.64 -12.48 -14.27
N GLU A 66 -1.17 -11.69 -15.20
CA GLU A 66 -2.61 -11.65 -15.51
C GLU A 66 -3.12 -13.00 -16.03
N LYS A 67 -2.37 -13.62 -16.96
CA LYS A 67 -2.73 -14.91 -17.56
C LYS A 67 -2.67 -16.03 -16.51
N VAL A 68 -1.59 -16.08 -15.74
CA VAL A 68 -1.37 -17.12 -14.72
C VAL A 68 -2.40 -16.99 -13.61
N GLN A 69 -2.71 -15.78 -13.16
CA GLN A 69 -3.73 -15.56 -12.14
C GLN A 69 -5.10 -16.09 -12.59
N ALA A 70 -5.52 -15.80 -13.84
CA ALA A 70 -6.78 -16.31 -14.37
C ALA A 70 -6.81 -17.84 -14.45
N GLU A 71 -5.75 -18.44 -15.00
CA GLU A 71 -5.61 -19.91 -15.10
C GLU A 71 -5.63 -20.58 -13.73
N LEU A 72 -4.92 -20.01 -12.76
CA LEU A 72 -4.90 -20.50 -11.38
C LEU A 72 -6.26 -20.39 -10.71
N LEU A 73 -6.96 -19.27 -10.88
CA LEU A 73 -8.30 -19.09 -10.33
C LEU A 73 -9.28 -20.13 -10.90
N GLU A 74 -9.21 -20.44 -12.19
CA GLU A 74 -10.04 -21.50 -12.79
C GLU A 74 -9.73 -22.87 -12.18
N MET A 75 -8.45 -23.25 -12.06
CA MET A 75 -8.05 -24.51 -11.43
C MET A 75 -8.53 -24.59 -9.97
N ILE A 76 -8.33 -23.52 -9.19
CA ILE A 76 -8.73 -23.43 -7.79
C ILE A 76 -10.25 -23.52 -7.68
N LYS A 77 -11.00 -22.76 -8.46
CA LYS A 77 -12.47 -22.77 -8.46
C LYS A 77 -13.04 -24.14 -8.82
N GLY A 78 -12.43 -24.85 -9.77
CA GLY A 78 -12.84 -26.21 -10.15
C GLY A 78 -12.72 -27.24 -9.02
N CYS A 79 -11.94 -26.94 -7.97
CA CYS A 79 -11.81 -27.80 -6.79
C CYS A 79 -12.90 -27.54 -5.72
N GLU A 80 -13.78 -26.55 -5.92
CA GLU A 80 -14.78 -26.11 -4.95
C GLU A 80 -14.22 -25.90 -3.52
N PRO A 81 -13.14 -25.10 -3.36
CA PRO A 81 -12.53 -24.86 -2.06
C PRO A 81 -13.42 -23.99 -1.18
N GLN A 82 -13.31 -24.22 0.13
CA GLN A 82 -13.90 -23.41 1.19
C GLN A 82 -12.83 -22.68 2.01
N LEU A 83 -11.56 -23.04 1.82
CA LEU A 83 -10.38 -22.41 2.41
C LEU A 83 -9.22 -22.49 1.41
N PHE A 84 -8.49 -21.40 1.28
CA PHE A 84 -7.26 -21.34 0.48
C PHE A 84 -6.06 -21.02 1.37
N ILE A 85 -4.96 -21.74 1.14
CA ILE A 85 -3.70 -21.54 1.87
C ILE A 85 -2.58 -21.43 0.84
N ALA A 86 -1.75 -20.40 0.94
CA ALA A 86 -0.52 -20.28 0.14
C ALA A 86 0.72 -20.27 1.05
N GLY A 87 1.87 -20.71 0.53
CA GLY A 87 3.11 -20.66 1.29
C GLY A 87 3.30 -21.86 2.24
N PRO A 88 4.12 -21.73 3.29
CA PRO A 88 4.87 -20.54 3.70
C PRO A 88 5.96 -20.16 2.69
N ALA A 89 6.12 -18.86 2.39
CA ALA A 89 7.10 -18.37 1.42
C ALA A 89 8.43 -17.89 2.05
N PHE A 90 8.50 -17.72 3.38
CA PHE A 90 9.70 -17.23 4.07
C PHE A 90 10.24 -15.94 3.43
N ASN A 91 11.55 -15.81 3.21
CA ASN A 91 12.14 -14.67 2.50
C ASN A 91 12.35 -14.91 0.99
N ALA A 92 11.63 -15.88 0.39
CA ALA A 92 11.70 -16.09 -1.06
C ALA A 92 10.87 -15.00 -1.78
N GLY A 93 11.54 -14.01 -2.36
CA GLY A 93 10.89 -12.80 -2.89
C GLY A 93 9.84 -13.06 -3.96
N ARG A 94 10.22 -13.67 -5.10
CA ARG A 94 9.28 -13.96 -6.21
C ARG A 94 8.13 -14.87 -5.77
N TYR A 95 8.41 -15.85 -4.92
CA TYR A 95 7.39 -16.74 -4.37
C TYR A 95 6.43 -16.01 -3.44
N GLY A 96 6.93 -15.13 -2.57
CA GLY A 96 6.09 -14.34 -1.67
C GLY A 96 5.16 -13.39 -2.43
N VAL A 97 5.66 -12.73 -3.48
CA VAL A 97 4.82 -11.90 -4.37
C VAL A 97 3.73 -12.76 -5.02
N ALA A 98 4.07 -13.92 -5.58
CA ALA A 98 3.10 -14.81 -6.19
C ALA A 98 2.04 -15.32 -5.18
N ALA A 99 2.49 -15.78 -4.01
CA ALA A 99 1.63 -16.28 -2.95
C ALA A 99 0.68 -15.18 -2.42
N GLY A 100 1.16 -13.95 -2.23
CA GLY A 100 0.32 -12.82 -1.83
C GLY A 100 -0.71 -12.46 -2.91
N THR A 101 -0.28 -12.39 -4.17
CA THR A 101 -1.13 -12.09 -5.33
C THR A 101 -2.28 -13.08 -5.44
N ILE A 102 -2.00 -14.39 -5.46
CA ILE A 102 -3.04 -15.40 -5.63
C ILE A 102 -3.94 -15.51 -4.40
N THR A 103 -3.40 -15.29 -3.18
CA THR A 103 -4.21 -15.27 -1.94
C THR A 103 -5.24 -14.14 -1.99
N LYS A 104 -4.82 -12.94 -2.39
CA LYS A 104 -5.72 -11.80 -2.59
C LYS A 104 -6.75 -12.09 -3.68
N ALA A 105 -6.31 -12.59 -4.82
CA ALA A 105 -7.21 -12.91 -5.93
C ALA A 105 -8.29 -13.92 -5.54
N VAL A 106 -7.94 -14.98 -4.81
CA VAL A 106 -8.90 -15.98 -4.32
C VAL A 106 -9.88 -15.36 -3.32
N GLN A 107 -9.40 -14.53 -2.39
CA GLN A 107 -10.26 -13.82 -1.44
C GLN A 107 -11.29 -12.94 -2.16
N ASP A 108 -10.83 -12.14 -3.13
CA ASP A 108 -11.65 -11.12 -3.78
C ASP A 108 -12.63 -11.74 -4.80
N GLU A 109 -12.19 -12.72 -5.60
CA GLU A 109 -12.97 -13.30 -6.70
C GLU A 109 -13.85 -14.49 -6.28
N LEU A 110 -13.37 -15.31 -5.33
CA LEU A 110 -14.12 -16.48 -4.86
C LEU A 110 -14.87 -16.21 -3.54
N GLY A 111 -14.53 -15.13 -2.82
CA GLY A 111 -15.19 -14.77 -1.57
C GLY A 111 -14.98 -15.77 -0.44
N ILE A 112 -13.89 -16.56 -0.50
CA ILE A 112 -13.56 -17.57 0.51
C ILE A 112 -12.40 -17.12 1.41
N PRO A 113 -12.33 -17.62 2.66
CA PRO A 113 -11.17 -17.46 3.51
C PRO A 113 -9.85 -17.85 2.81
N ALA A 114 -8.89 -16.94 2.83
CA ALA A 114 -7.57 -17.13 2.22
C ALA A 114 -6.46 -16.60 3.15
N VAL A 115 -5.36 -17.33 3.26
CA VAL A 115 -4.22 -16.94 4.12
C VAL A 115 -2.89 -17.40 3.54
N THR A 116 -1.84 -16.64 3.84
CA THR A 116 -0.46 -16.97 3.48
C THR A 116 0.49 -16.72 4.65
N ALA A 117 1.79 -17.04 4.48
CA ALA A 117 2.81 -16.84 5.51
C ALA A 117 4.16 -16.44 4.91
N MET A 118 4.79 -15.40 5.44
CA MET A 118 6.01 -14.80 4.88
C MET A 118 6.90 -14.17 5.96
N TYR A 119 8.18 -13.98 5.62
CA TYR A 119 9.12 -13.21 6.45
C TYR A 119 8.84 -11.71 6.31
N VAL A 120 9.16 -10.92 7.34
CA VAL A 120 8.86 -9.47 7.38
C VAL A 120 9.51 -8.70 6.22
N GLU A 121 10.70 -9.12 5.77
CA GLU A 121 11.42 -8.48 4.64
C GLU A 121 11.03 -9.04 3.27
N ASN A 122 10.11 -10.02 3.20
CA ASN A 122 9.63 -10.51 1.93
C ASN A 122 8.83 -9.38 1.23
N PRO A 123 9.11 -9.05 -0.04
CA PRO A 123 8.35 -8.05 -0.80
C PRO A 123 6.82 -8.28 -0.77
N GLY A 124 6.39 -9.54 -0.82
CA GLY A 124 4.97 -9.88 -0.74
C GLY A 124 4.32 -9.48 0.59
N THR A 125 5.07 -9.45 1.69
CA THR A 125 4.57 -8.98 2.99
C THR A 125 4.16 -7.52 2.93
N ASP A 126 5.04 -6.65 2.42
CA ASP A 126 4.75 -5.21 2.37
C ASP A 126 3.60 -4.90 1.39
N MET A 127 3.61 -5.58 0.24
CA MET A 127 2.58 -5.43 -0.79
C MET A 127 1.18 -5.80 -0.31
N PHE A 128 1.03 -6.90 0.44
CA PHE A 128 -0.28 -7.52 0.67
C PHE A 128 -0.76 -7.54 2.12
N ARG A 129 0.07 -7.24 3.13
CA ARG A 129 -0.33 -7.34 4.56
C ARG A 129 -1.56 -6.49 4.92
N LYS A 130 -1.82 -5.40 4.21
CA LYS A 130 -3.02 -4.59 4.44
C LYS A 130 -4.31 -5.30 4.00
N GLU A 131 -4.20 -6.17 2.99
CA GLU A 131 -5.34 -6.72 2.25
C GLU A 131 -5.67 -8.16 2.66
N VAL A 132 -4.64 -8.98 2.96
CA VAL A 132 -4.80 -10.38 3.37
C VAL A 132 -4.07 -10.66 4.67
N TYR A 133 -4.45 -11.73 5.36
CA TYR A 133 -3.68 -12.22 6.50
C TYR A 133 -2.39 -12.89 6.04
N ILE A 134 -1.26 -12.45 6.59
CA ILE A 134 0.07 -13.00 6.34
C ILE A 134 0.68 -13.39 7.68
N LEU A 135 0.84 -14.69 7.93
CA LEU A 135 1.47 -15.22 9.15
C LEU A 135 2.98 -14.97 9.12
N GLU A 136 3.55 -14.65 10.28
CA GLU A 136 4.98 -14.44 10.43
C GLU A 136 5.75 -15.75 10.34
N THR A 137 6.82 -15.75 9.55
CA THR A 137 7.74 -16.88 9.44
C THR A 137 9.17 -16.48 9.80
N ALA A 138 10.06 -17.45 9.93
CA ALA A 138 11.51 -17.20 9.87
C ALA A 138 11.91 -16.71 8.46
N ASP A 139 13.18 -16.33 8.30
CA ASP A 139 13.77 -15.93 7.02
C ASP A 139 13.90 -17.07 6.00
N SER A 140 13.93 -18.32 6.47
CA SER A 140 14.24 -19.50 5.65
C SER A 140 13.41 -20.73 6.00
N ALA A 141 13.39 -21.70 5.08
CA ALA A 141 12.65 -22.96 5.21
C ALA A 141 13.06 -23.81 6.44
N ALA A 142 14.20 -23.53 7.08
CA ALA A 142 14.57 -24.13 8.37
C ALA A 142 13.51 -23.87 9.46
N GLY A 143 12.74 -22.78 9.33
CA GLY A 143 11.62 -22.45 10.20
C GLY A 143 10.32 -23.24 9.97
N MET A 144 10.26 -24.12 8.95
CA MET A 144 9.02 -24.81 8.53
C MET A 144 8.29 -25.51 9.67
N ARG A 145 9.03 -26.22 10.53
CA ARG A 145 8.46 -26.96 11.66
C ARG A 145 7.66 -26.08 12.63
N LYS A 146 7.97 -24.78 12.70
CA LYS A 146 7.25 -23.80 13.52
C LYS A 146 6.19 -23.03 12.72
N ALA A 147 6.45 -22.75 11.45
CA ALA A 147 5.56 -21.96 10.60
C ALA A 147 4.29 -22.73 10.20
N LEU A 148 4.44 -23.98 9.74
CA LEU A 148 3.32 -24.74 9.17
C LEU A 148 2.19 -25.04 10.19
N PRO A 149 2.47 -25.44 11.45
CA PRO A 149 1.41 -25.63 12.44
C PRO A 149 0.67 -24.34 12.80
N LYS A 150 1.37 -23.20 12.86
CA LYS A 150 0.75 -21.88 13.11
C LYS A 150 -0.16 -21.47 11.96
N LEU A 151 0.32 -21.62 10.72
CA LEU A 151 -0.47 -21.34 9.52
C LEU A 151 -1.72 -22.21 9.46
N ALA A 152 -1.61 -23.52 9.69
CA ALA A 152 -2.74 -24.43 9.70
C ALA A 152 -3.78 -24.07 10.78
N LYS A 153 -3.32 -23.78 12.01
CA LYS A 153 -4.20 -23.38 13.12
C LYS A 153 -4.96 -22.10 12.80
N PHE A 154 -4.26 -21.08 12.30
CA PHE A 154 -4.89 -19.81 11.91
C PHE A 154 -5.87 -20.00 10.75
N ALA A 155 -5.48 -20.75 9.72
CA ALA A 155 -6.32 -21.02 8.56
C ALA A 155 -7.62 -21.76 8.96
N ALA A 156 -7.52 -22.73 9.86
CA ALA A 156 -8.67 -23.44 10.40
C ALA A 156 -9.62 -22.50 11.17
N LYS A 157 -9.06 -21.63 12.02
CA LYS A 157 -9.80 -20.62 12.77
C LYS A 157 -10.55 -19.66 11.83
N LEU A 158 -9.86 -19.20 10.79
CA LEU A 158 -10.39 -18.31 9.76
C LEU A 158 -11.55 -18.98 8.99
N ALA A 159 -11.39 -20.24 8.58
CA ALA A 159 -12.43 -20.99 7.87
C ALA A 159 -13.68 -21.27 8.72
N LYS A 160 -13.51 -21.42 10.04
CA LYS A 160 -14.61 -21.63 10.99
C LYS A 160 -15.34 -20.33 11.38
N GLY A 161 -14.83 -19.17 10.94
CA GLY A 161 -15.39 -17.87 11.32
C GLY A 161 -15.21 -17.53 12.79
N GLU A 162 -14.21 -18.12 13.45
CA GLU A 162 -13.86 -17.80 14.82
C GLU A 162 -13.21 -16.41 14.92
N GLU A 163 -13.30 -15.77 16.09
CA GLU A 163 -12.76 -14.42 16.32
C GLU A 163 -11.24 -14.40 16.18
N ILE A 164 -10.72 -13.65 15.20
CA ILE A 164 -9.27 -13.47 15.01
C ILE A 164 -8.77 -12.38 15.98
N LEU A 165 -7.82 -12.73 16.83
CA LEU A 165 -7.25 -11.81 17.83
C LEU A 165 -6.17 -10.89 17.24
N SER A 166 -5.41 -10.22 18.10
CA SER A 166 -4.37 -9.27 17.69
C SER A 166 -3.24 -9.95 16.90
N PRO A 167 -2.49 -9.18 16.07
CA PRO A 167 -1.29 -9.66 15.38
C PRO A 167 -0.32 -10.41 16.29
N LYS A 168 -0.12 -9.90 17.50
CA LYS A 168 0.79 -10.45 18.52
C LYS A 168 0.33 -11.80 19.08
N GLU A 169 -0.99 -11.99 19.22
CA GLU A 169 -1.57 -13.23 19.76
C GLU A 169 -1.67 -14.34 18.72
N GLU A 170 -1.99 -13.98 17.48
CA GLU A 170 -2.20 -14.93 16.38
C GLU A 170 -0.93 -15.15 15.54
N GLY A 171 0.02 -14.22 15.59
CA GLY A 171 1.31 -14.29 14.88
C GLY A 171 1.24 -13.92 13.41
N TYR A 172 0.39 -12.95 13.03
CA TYR A 172 0.33 -12.39 11.68
C TYR A 172 0.91 -10.98 11.63
N HIS A 173 1.41 -10.56 10.47
CA HIS A 173 1.95 -9.22 10.27
C HIS A 173 0.88 -8.15 10.45
N GLU A 174 1.23 -7.04 11.12
CA GLU A 174 0.31 -5.93 11.32
C GLU A 174 -0.25 -5.40 9.99
N ARG A 175 -1.59 -5.28 9.93
CA ARG A 175 -2.31 -4.91 8.71
C ARG A 175 -2.61 -3.41 8.61
N GLY A 176 -2.26 -2.64 9.65
CA GLY A 176 -2.63 -1.23 9.77
C GLY A 176 -4.13 -0.98 9.98
N ILE A 177 -4.91 -2.02 10.27
CA ILE A 177 -6.34 -1.93 10.59
C ILE A 177 -6.50 -1.62 12.08
N ARG A 178 -7.27 -0.58 12.39
CA ARG A 178 -7.60 -0.21 13.77
C ARG A 178 -8.97 -0.74 14.12
N VAL A 179 -9.04 -1.45 15.23
CA VAL A 179 -10.28 -1.97 15.80
C VAL A 179 -10.49 -1.36 17.17
N ASN A 180 -11.75 -1.04 17.49
CA ASN A 180 -12.10 -0.61 18.83
C ASN A 180 -12.09 -1.81 19.77
N PHE A 181 -11.51 -1.65 20.95
CA PHE A 181 -11.52 -2.67 22.00
C PHE A 181 -11.81 -2.03 23.35
N PHE A 182 -12.33 -2.82 24.29
CA PHE A 182 -12.49 -2.41 25.68
C PHE A 182 -11.25 -2.82 26.47
N SER A 183 -10.71 -1.90 27.25
CA SER A 183 -9.58 -2.14 28.14
C SER A 183 -10.03 -2.06 29.58
N ASP A 184 -9.45 -2.90 30.44
CA ASP A 184 -9.68 -2.89 31.88
C ASP A 184 -9.13 -1.62 32.56
N LYS A 185 -8.21 -0.90 31.91
CA LYS A 185 -7.65 0.38 32.39
C LYS A 185 -8.20 1.55 31.58
N ARG A 186 -8.43 2.68 32.24
CA ARG A 186 -8.83 3.93 31.57
C ARG A 186 -7.66 4.49 30.73
N GLY A 187 -7.96 5.11 29.59
CA GLY A 187 -6.93 5.64 28.70
C GLY A 187 -5.96 6.63 29.36
N SER A 188 -6.43 7.43 30.33
CA SER A 188 -5.58 8.35 31.10
C SER A 188 -4.52 7.62 31.93
N GLU A 189 -4.87 6.48 32.53
CA GLU A 189 -3.95 5.67 33.33
C GLU A 189 -2.86 5.07 32.44
N ARG A 190 -3.25 4.46 31.32
CA ARG A 190 -2.33 3.86 30.35
C ARG A 190 -1.35 4.90 29.77
N ALA A 191 -1.85 6.09 29.44
CA ALA A 191 -1.02 7.19 28.94
C ALA A 191 0.02 7.66 29.97
N VAL A 192 -0.37 7.80 31.24
CA VAL A 192 0.54 8.20 32.33
C VAL A 192 1.57 7.10 32.61
N GLU A 193 1.16 5.83 32.66
CA GLU A 193 2.08 4.69 32.82
C GLU A 193 3.14 4.67 31.73
N MET A 194 2.73 4.84 30.47
CA MET A 194 3.64 4.91 29.32
C MET A 194 4.59 6.11 29.42
N LEU A 195 4.09 7.28 29.81
CA LEU A 195 4.91 8.49 30.00
C LEU A 195 5.96 8.29 31.10
N VAL A 196 5.58 7.71 32.23
CA VAL A 196 6.49 7.43 33.35
C VAL A 196 7.59 6.45 32.92
N LYS A 197 7.24 5.37 32.21
CA LYS A 197 8.23 4.44 31.64
C LYS A 197 9.21 5.15 30.70
N LYS A 198 8.68 5.96 29.78
CA LYS A 198 9.49 6.74 28.84
C LYS A 198 10.46 7.69 29.54
N ILE A 199 10.00 8.43 30.55
CA ILE A 199 10.84 9.35 31.34
C ILE A 199 11.97 8.60 32.06
N LYS A 200 11.70 7.38 32.53
CA LYS A 200 12.69 6.52 33.20
C LYS A 200 13.63 5.79 32.25
N GLY A 201 13.40 5.83 30.94
CA GLY A 201 14.14 5.03 29.97
C GLY A 201 13.80 3.53 30.03
N GLU A 202 12.64 3.17 30.57
CA GLU A 202 12.13 1.80 30.60
C GLU A 202 11.44 1.45 29.28
N GLU A 203 11.38 0.16 28.93
CA GLU A 203 10.62 -0.31 27.76
C GLU A 203 9.13 -0.01 27.91
N PHE A 204 8.54 0.53 26.84
CA PHE A 204 7.11 0.80 26.74
C PHE A 204 6.59 0.44 25.35
N GLU A 205 5.33 0.04 25.27
CA GLU A 205 4.61 -0.25 24.03
C GLU A 205 3.64 0.90 23.79
N THR A 206 3.68 1.49 22.58
CA THR A 206 2.74 2.55 22.21
C THR A 206 1.46 1.93 21.65
N GLU A 207 0.30 2.35 22.16
CA GLU A 207 -1.00 2.00 21.57
C GLU A 207 -1.23 2.71 20.22
N TYR A 208 -0.40 3.71 19.93
CA TYR A 208 -0.50 4.53 18.73
C TYR A 208 0.90 4.72 18.12
N PRO A 209 1.42 3.71 17.40
CA PRO A 209 2.68 3.87 16.69
C PRO A 209 2.53 5.00 15.67
N MET A 210 3.51 5.90 15.65
CA MET A 210 3.59 6.92 14.62
C MET A 210 3.84 6.24 13.27
N PRO A 211 3.20 6.69 12.17
CA PRO A 211 3.53 6.21 10.84
C PRO A 211 5.04 6.34 10.59
N ASN A 212 5.62 5.34 9.94
CA ASN A 212 6.98 5.49 9.43
C ASN A 212 6.92 6.46 8.24
N PHE A 213 7.51 7.64 8.40
CA PHE A 213 7.60 8.61 7.32
C PHE A 213 8.81 8.27 6.47
N ASP A 214 8.55 7.97 5.20
CA ASP A 214 9.62 7.79 4.23
C ASP A 214 10.44 9.08 4.13
N ARG A 215 11.76 8.95 4.17
CA ARG A 215 12.69 10.07 4.00
C ARG A 215 13.24 9.98 2.59
N VAL A 216 12.82 10.92 1.76
CA VAL A 216 13.34 11.06 0.40
C VAL A 216 14.54 11.99 0.42
N GLU A 217 15.65 11.55 -0.18
CA GLU A 217 16.81 12.42 -0.37
C GLU A 217 16.43 13.61 -1.26
N PRO A 218 16.82 14.85 -0.91
CA PRO A 218 16.53 16.01 -1.74
C PRO A 218 17.12 15.87 -3.15
N ASN A 219 16.39 16.33 -4.16
CA ASN A 219 16.93 16.43 -5.51
C ASN A 219 18.17 17.36 -5.55
N PRO A 220 19.12 17.12 -6.47
CA PRO A 220 20.25 18.01 -6.65
C PRO A 220 19.81 19.47 -6.90
N ALA A 221 20.58 20.42 -6.39
CA ALA A 221 20.27 21.84 -6.57
C ALA A 221 20.30 22.25 -8.05
N VAL A 222 19.32 23.06 -8.47
CA VAL A 222 19.34 23.75 -9.77
C VAL A 222 20.45 24.79 -9.75
N LYS A 223 21.45 24.62 -10.62
CA LYS A 223 22.67 25.45 -10.60
C LYS A 223 22.49 26.84 -11.20
N ASP A 224 21.59 26.99 -12.17
CA ASP A 224 21.37 28.23 -12.90
C ASP A 224 19.88 28.46 -13.12
N LEU A 225 19.26 29.21 -12.20
CA LEU A 225 17.83 29.51 -12.23
C LEU A 225 17.43 30.33 -13.48
N SER A 226 18.34 31.15 -14.02
CA SER A 226 18.08 31.99 -15.19
C SER A 226 17.80 31.20 -16.47
N LYS A 227 18.07 29.89 -16.46
CA LYS A 227 17.77 28.97 -17.56
C LYS A 227 16.67 27.96 -17.22
N ALA A 228 16.25 27.92 -15.95
CA ALA A 228 15.32 26.91 -15.47
C ALA A 228 13.88 27.27 -15.81
N LYS A 229 13.10 26.25 -16.18
CA LYS A 229 11.64 26.29 -16.22
C LYS A 229 11.10 25.84 -14.87
N ILE A 230 10.45 26.75 -14.15
CA ILE A 230 9.91 26.50 -12.81
C ILE A 230 8.40 26.31 -12.90
N ALA A 231 7.85 25.32 -12.21
CA ALA A 231 6.41 25.14 -12.05
C ALA A 231 5.94 25.47 -10.65
N LEU A 232 4.68 25.87 -10.54
CA LEU A 232 4.00 26.05 -9.27
C LEU A 232 3.05 24.87 -9.02
N VAL A 233 3.17 24.29 -7.82
CA VAL A 233 2.23 23.31 -7.29
C VAL A 233 1.81 23.80 -5.92
N THR A 234 0.53 23.70 -5.58
CA THR A 234 0.05 24.13 -4.27
C THR A 234 -0.78 23.06 -3.57
N SER A 235 -0.58 22.95 -2.27
CA SER A 235 -1.47 22.22 -1.35
C SER A 235 -2.42 23.15 -0.60
N GLY A 236 -2.32 24.46 -0.83
CA GLY A 236 -3.18 25.49 -0.22
C GLY A 236 -4.53 25.68 -0.92
N GLY A 237 -4.84 24.88 -1.95
CA GLY A 237 -6.15 24.81 -2.57
C GLY A 237 -6.59 26.07 -3.30
N ILE A 238 -5.68 26.82 -3.91
CA ILE A 238 -6.03 27.90 -4.85
C ILE A 238 -6.58 27.29 -6.13
N VAL A 239 -7.75 27.76 -6.57
CA VAL A 239 -8.45 27.33 -7.78
C VAL A 239 -8.94 28.55 -8.56
N PRO A 240 -9.23 28.45 -9.87
CA PRO A 240 -9.95 29.49 -10.59
C PRO A 240 -11.31 29.77 -9.96
N LYS A 241 -11.79 31.00 -10.15
CA LYS A 241 -13.08 31.44 -9.61
C LYS A 241 -14.21 30.49 -9.95
N GLY A 242 -15.02 30.14 -8.94
CA GLY A 242 -16.12 29.19 -9.06
C GLY A 242 -15.73 27.73 -8.88
N ASN A 243 -14.43 27.42 -8.66
CA ASN A 243 -13.92 26.07 -8.48
C ASN A 243 -14.42 25.11 -9.59
N PRO A 244 -13.96 25.27 -10.84
CA PRO A 244 -14.58 24.65 -12.01
C PRO A 244 -14.59 23.12 -11.97
N ASP A 245 -13.60 22.48 -11.34
CA ASP A 245 -13.54 21.02 -11.20
C ASP A 245 -14.22 20.52 -9.92
N HIS A 246 -14.81 21.42 -9.14
CA HIS A 246 -15.44 21.14 -7.86
C HIS A 246 -14.54 20.30 -6.95
N ILE A 247 -13.28 20.74 -6.77
CA ILE A 247 -12.35 20.12 -5.84
C ILE A 247 -12.93 20.23 -4.43
N GLU A 248 -12.99 19.12 -3.72
CA GLU A 248 -13.55 19.06 -2.37
C GLU A 248 -12.69 19.86 -1.39
N SER A 249 -13.30 20.49 -0.38
CA SER A 249 -12.57 21.35 0.56
C SER A 249 -11.79 20.60 1.65
N SER A 250 -12.01 19.29 1.75
CA SER A 250 -11.32 18.37 2.64
C SER A 250 -11.29 16.99 2.01
N SER A 251 -10.21 16.24 2.25
CA SER A 251 -10.03 14.87 1.75
C SER A 251 -10.29 14.75 0.25
N ALA A 252 -9.80 15.72 -0.54
CA ALA A 252 -10.07 15.76 -1.97
C ALA A 252 -9.68 14.46 -2.67
N SER A 253 -10.58 14.01 -3.53
CA SER A 253 -10.41 12.78 -4.31
C SER A 253 -9.65 13.01 -5.62
N LYS A 254 -9.36 14.28 -5.92
CA LYS A 254 -8.80 14.79 -7.17
C LYS A 254 -7.93 16.02 -6.92
N TYR A 255 -7.09 16.33 -7.90
CA TYR A 255 -6.30 17.56 -7.99
C TYR A 255 -6.77 18.38 -9.20
N GLY A 256 -6.51 19.69 -9.18
CA GLY A 256 -6.77 20.59 -10.30
C GLY A 256 -5.52 20.83 -11.14
N GLU A 257 -5.71 21.00 -12.44
CA GLU A 257 -4.69 21.43 -13.40
C GLU A 257 -5.24 22.64 -14.17
N TYR A 258 -4.61 23.79 -14.01
CA TYR A 258 -5.14 25.07 -14.53
C TYR A 258 -4.07 25.89 -15.23
N SER A 259 -4.49 26.73 -16.18
CA SER A 259 -3.59 27.63 -16.93
C SER A 259 -3.23 28.87 -16.13
N LEU A 260 -1.97 29.31 -16.24
CA LEU A 260 -1.46 30.60 -15.79
C LEU A 260 -1.27 31.60 -16.95
N GLU A 261 -1.62 31.20 -18.17
CA GLU A 261 -1.44 32.03 -19.36
C GLU A 261 -2.25 33.33 -19.24
N GLY A 262 -1.59 34.47 -19.44
CA GLY A 262 -2.22 35.79 -19.32
C GLY A 262 -2.34 36.32 -17.89
N PHE A 263 -1.99 35.53 -16.86
CA PHE A 263 -2.00 36.00 -15.48
C PHE A 263 -0.63 36.55 -15.06
N THR A 264 -0.65 37.79 -14.59
CA THR A 264 0.47 38.44 -13.89
C THR A 264 0.20 38.67 -12.41
N ASN A 265 -1.05 38.50 -11.97
CA ASN A 265 -1.53 38.68 -10.61
C ASN A 265 -2.83 37.89 -10.44
N LEU A 266 -3.01 37.22 -9.30
CA LEU A 266 -4.20 36.42 -8.97
C LEU A 266 -5.08 37.18 -7.98
N THR A 267 -6.21 37.67 -8.48
CA THR A 267 -7.16 38.49 -7.72
C THR A 267 -8.39 37.70 -7.25
N ASP A 268 -9.15 38.29 -6.34
CA ASP A 268 -10.47 37.83 -5.88
C ASP A 268 -11.49 37.59 -7.00
N GLU A 269 -11.36 38.30 -8.13
CA GLU A 269 -12.18 38.10 -9.34
C GLU A 269 -11.79 36.83 -10.13
N THR A 270 -10.53 36.40 -10.04
CA THR A 270 -9.97 35.37 -10.94
C THR A 270 -9.77 34.03 -10.25
N HIS A 271 -9.44 34.05 -8.95
CA HIS A 271 -9.07 32.87 -8.18
C HIS A 271 -9.73 32.92 -6.79
N GLU A 272 -9.83 31.75 -6.17
CA GLU A 272 -10.32 31.60 -4.81
C GLU A 272 -9.79 30.33 -4.16
N THR A 273 -10.03 30.21 -2.86
CA THR A 273 -9.63 29.07 -2.02
C THR A 273 -10.74 28.02 -1.98
N ALA A 274 -10.41 26.79 -2.39
CA ALA A 274 -11.21 25.60 -2.13
C ALA A 274 -10.86 24.92 -0.78
N HIS A 275 -9.75 25.29 -0.14
CA HIS A 275 -9.23 24.66 1.09
C HIS A 275 -10.06 25.00 2.35
N GLY A 276 -10.57 23.99 3.06
CA GLY A 276 -11.42 24.16 4.25
C GLY A 276 -10.69 24.10 5.60
N GLY A 277 -9.44 24.57 5.68
CA GLY A 277 -8.55 24.28 6.82
C GLY A 277 -7.65 25.43 7.26
N TYR A 278 -7.69 26.56 6.56
CA TYR A 278 -7.19 27.85 7.01
C TYR A 278 -8.24 28.93 6.72
N ASP A 279 -8.06 30.13 7.27
CA ASP A 279 -8.95 31.27 7.01
C ASP A 279 -8.78 31.77 5.56
N PRO A 280 -9.81 31.62 4.69
CA PRO A 280 -9.67 31.89 3.28
C PRO A 280 -9.72 33.39 2.95
N VAL A 281 -10.07 34.28 3.89
CA VAL A 281 -10.28 35.72 3.60
C VAL A 281 -9.06 36.32 2.91
N TYR A 282 -7.88 36.13 3.50
CA TYR A 282 -6.65 36.72 2.98
C TYR A 282 -6.20 36.12 1.66
N ALA A 283 -6.39 34.82 1.45
CA ALA A 283 -6.04 34.16 0.19
C ALA A 283 -7.06 34.44 -0.92
N ASN A 284 -8.33 34.70 -0.56
CA ASN A 284 -9.34 35.12 -1.52
C ASN A 284 -9.18 36.58 -1.93
N GLU A 285 -8.73 37.46 -1.03
CA GLU A 285 -8.38 38.85 -1.38
C GLU A 285 -7.19 38.92 -2.35
N ASP A 286 -6.22 38.02 -2.15
CA ASP A 286 -4.94 37.99 -2.86
C ASP A 286 -4.41 36.55 -2.88
N ALA A 287 -4.63 35.84 -3.99
CA ALA A 287 -4.30 34.43 -4.10
C ALA A 287 -2.80 34.19 -4.30
N ASP A 288 -2.03 35.23 -4.67
CA ASP A 288 -0.58 35.18 -4.78
C ASP A 288 0.10 34.90 -3.42
N ARG A 289 -0.59 35.16 -2.30
CA ARG A 289 -0.14 34.77 -0.95
C ARG A 289 0.09 33.28 -0.78
N VAL A 290 -0.61 32.46 -1.55
CA VAL A 290 -0.53 30.99 -1.50
C VAL A 290 0.08 30.44 -2.79
N LEU A 291 -0.22 31.03 -3.95
CA LEU A 291 0.28 30.63 -5.25
C LEU A 291 1.02 31.81 -5.91
N PRO A 292 2.33 31.98 -5.68
CA PRO A 292 3.07 33.24 -5.92
C PRO A 292 3.36 33.47 -7.41
N VAL A 293 2.35 33.77 -8.20
CA VAL A 293 2.47 34.01 -9.65
C VAL A 293 3.09 35.38 -9.88
N ASP A 294 2.65 36.40 -9.14
CA ASP A 294 3.15 37.78 -9.22
C ASP A 294 4.70 37.87 -9.15
N VAL A 295 5.30 37.35 -8.09
CA VAL A 295 6.75 37.37 -7.85
C VAL A 295 7.49 36.48 -8.84
N MET A 296 6.90 35.35 -9.22
CA MET A 296 7.52 34.49 -10.24
C MET A 296 7.56 35.15 -11.60
N ARG A 297 6.53 35.90 -11.98
CA ARG A 297 6.50 36.70 -13.21
C ARG A 297 7.51 37.84 -13.16
N GLU A 298 7.67 38.49 -12.00
CA GLU A 298 8.72 39.49 -11.78
C GLU A 298 10.11 38.87 -11.96
N PHE A 299 10.39 37.72 -11.36
CA PHE A 299 11.69 37.05 -11.48
C PHE A 299 12.01 36.60 -12.91
N VAL A 300 11.01 36.18 -13.68
CA VAL A 300 11.19 35.90 -15.11
C VAL A 300 11.53 37.17 -15.87
N LYS A 301 10.80 38.28 -15.61
CA LYS A 301 11.05 39.57 -16.25
C LYS A 301 12.44 40.13 -15.94
N GLU A 302 12.93 39.92 -14.72
CA GLU A 302 14.28 40.32 -14.30
C GLU A 302 15.39 39.38 -14.78
N GLY A 303 15.04 38.26 -15.42
CA GLY A 303 16.00 37.24 -15.87
C GLY A 303 16.62 36.42 -14.73
N LYS A 304 16.05 36.47 -13.51
CA LYS A 304 16.45 35.64 -12.38
C LYS A 304 16.00 34.19 -12.54
N VAL A 305 14.85 34.00 -13.19
CA VAL A 305 14.28 32.70 -13.57
C VAL A 305 14.13 32.65 -15.08
N GLY A 306 14.42 31.51 -15.71
CA GLY A 306 14.34 31.36 -17.16
C GLY A 306 12.91 31.45 -17.69
N SER A 307 12.01 30.65 -17.13
CA SER A 307 10.59 30.71 -17.46
C SER A 307 9.70 30.15 -16.35
N LEU A 308 8.45 30.60 -16.32
CA LEU A 308 7.39 30.01 -15.52
C LEU A 308 6.62 29.01 -16.39
N HIS A 309 6.34 27.83 -15.85
CA HIS A 309 5.44 26.88 -16.51
C HIS A 309 4.03 27.43 -16.50
N GLU A 310 3.39 27.46 -17.66
CA GLU A 310 2.06 28.07 -17.86
C GLU A 310 0.89 27.23 -17.32
N LYS A 311 1.17 26.15 -16.59
CA LYS A 311 0.16 25.41 -15.81
C LYS A 311 0.57 25.34 -14.36
N PHE A 312 -0.41 25.34 -13.48
CA PHE A 312 -0.22 25.00 -12.07
C PHE A 312 -1.11 23.83 -11.67
N TYR A 313 -0.65 23.12 -10.64
CA TYR A 313 -1.37 21.99 -10.08
C TYR A 313 -1.76 22.32 -8.65
N THR A 314 -3.01 22.04 -8.29
CA THR A 314 -3.55 22.39 -6.98
C THR A 314 -4.21 21.21 -6.31
N THR A 315 -3.91 21.06 -5.03
CA THR A 315 -4.57 20.15 -4.09
C THR A 315 -5.00 20.98 -2.89
N VAL A 316 -5.96 20.47 -2.12
CA VAL A 316 -6.47 21.20 -0.94
C VAL A 316 -5.78 20.84 0.35
N GLY A 317 -4.81 19.92 0.42
CA GLY A 317 -4.01 19.58 1.62
C GLY A 317 -4.77 19.05 2.84
N ASN A 318 -5.81 19.76 3.29
CA ASN A 318 -6.78 19.47 4.31
C ASN A 318 -7.32 18.04 4.25
N GLY A 319 -7.02 17.24 5.28
CA GLY A 319 -7.55 15.88 5.41
C GLY A 319 -7.16 14.93 4.27
N THR A 320 -6.18 15.29 3.42
CA THR A 320 -5.77 14.44 2.30
C THR A 320 -4.95 13.27 2.83
N ALA A 321 -5.37 12.04 2.51
CA ALA A 321 -4.62 10.86 2.88
C ALA A 321 -3.26 10.83 2.16
N VAL A 322 -2.19 10.39 2.85
CA VAL A 322 -0.83 10.31 2.28
C VAL A 322 -0.81 9.49 0.99
N ALA A 323 -1.55 8.37 0.94
CA ALA A 323 -1.64 7.53 -0.24
C ALA A 323 -2.25 8.27 -1.44
N SER A 324 -3.30 9.07 -1.21
CA SER A 324 -3.93 9.89 -2.26
C SER A 324 -2.98 11.00 -2.74
N ALA A 325 -2.30 11.69 -1.82
CA ALA A 325 -1.31 12.71 -2.17
C ALA A 325 -0.17 12.13 -3.02
N VAL A 326 0.34 10.94 -2.68
CA VAL A 326 1.33 10.20 -3.48
C VAL A 326 0.76 9.83 -4.85
N GLY A 327 -0.51 9.41 -4.92
CA GLY A 327 -1.21 9.12 -6.18
C GLY A 327 -1.26 10.33 -7.11
N PHE A 328 -1.74 11.48 -6.62
CA PHE A 328 -1.80 12.72 -7.38
C PHE A 328 -0.40 13.14 -7.86
N ALA A 329 0.59 13.10 -6.97
CA ALA A 329 1.97 13.48 -7.29
C ALA A 329 2.61 12.58 -8.34
N LYS A 330 2.36 11.27 -8.31
CA LYS A 330 2.84 10.35 -9.35
C LYS A 330 2.30 10.72 -10.73
N GLU A 331 1.07 11.21 -10.81
CA GLU A 331 0.45 11.60 -12.08
C GLU A 331 0.97 12.95 -12.59
N TYR A 332 0.83 14.02 -11.80
CA TYR A 332 1.24 15.36 -12.29
C TYR A 332 2.77 15.50 -12.40
N ALA A 333 3.57 14.75 -11.62
CA ALA A 333 5.03 14.80 -11.76
C ALA A 333 5.48 14.26 -13.13
N GLN A 334 4.80 13.26 -13.69
CA GLN A 334 5.09 12.78 -15.04
C GLN A 334 4.79 13.85 -16.10
N LYS A 335 3.69 14.59 -15.93
CA LYS A 335 3.34 15.72 -16.80
C LYS A 335 4.39 16.83 -16.72
N LEU A 336 4.79 17.21 -15.52
CA LEU A 336 5.83 18.23 -15.28
C LEU A 336 7.17 17.84 -15.94
N VAL A 337 7.59 16.59 -15.80
CA VAL A 337 8.81 16.07 -16.46
C VAL A 337 8.65 16.10 -17.99
N ALA A 338 7.51 15.68 -18.52
CA ALA A 338 7.24 15.71 -19.96
C ALA A 338 7.24 17.14 -20.53
N ASP A 339 6.79 18.12 -19.75
CA ASP A 339 6.80 19.54 -20.10
C ASP A 339 8.18 20.20 -19.90
N GLY A 340 9.20 19.44 -19.53
CA GLY A 340 10.57 19.95 -19.36
C GLY A 340 10.71 20.91 -18.18
N VAL A 341 9.95 20.69 -17.10
CA VAL A 341 10.08 21.47 -15.87
C VAL A 341 11.33 21.02 -15.11
N ASP A 342 12.20 21.98 -14.78
CA ASP A 342 13.47 21.72 -14.09
C ASP A 342 13.32 21.69 -12.57
N ALA A 343 12.38 22.47 -12.03
CA ALA A 343 12.07 22.49 -10.60
C ALA A 343 10.64 22.93 -10.31
N VAL A 344 10.18 22.56 -9.12
CA VAL A 344 8.83 22.84 -8.62
C VAL A 344 8.94 23.63 -7.33
N ILE A 345 8.15 24.70 -7.23
CA ILE A 345 7.83 25.33 -5.95
C ILE A 345 6.52 24.71 -5.48
N LEU A 346 6.59 23.92 -4.41
CA LEU A 346 5.42 23.37 -3.73
C LEU A 346 5.04 24.28 -2.56
N THR A 347 3.91 24.98 -2.66
CA THR A 347 3.42 25.82 -1.58
C THR A 347 2.40 25.11 -0.69
N SER A 348 2.30 25.55 0.56
CA SER A 348 1.33 25.09 1.55
C SER A 348 0.66 26.28 2.23
N THR A 349 -0.32 25.99 3.08
CA THR A 349 -1.06 26.96 3.90
C THR A 349 -0.22 27.68 4.92
#